data_AF-A0A091N493-F1
#
_entry.id   AF-A0A091N493-F1
#
_cell.length_a   1.000
_cell.length_b   1.000
_cell.length_c   1.000
_cell.angle_alpha   90.00
_cell.angle_beta   90.00
_cell.angle_gamma   90.00
#
_symmetry.space_group_name_H-M   'P 1'
#
loop_
_entity.id
_entity.type
_entity.pdbx_description
1 polymer ?
#
loop_
_entity_poly.entity_id
_entity_poly.type
_entity_poly.pdbx_seq_one_letter_code
_entity_poly.pdbx_strand_id
1 'polypeptide(L)'
;SRGAPLQHSFLTDVSDVCEMEGGLLSLLSDFHSGKLQAFGKECSFEQLEHVREMQEKLARLHFGLDVCVEELPEEQKKAAADRNLDQLLGHLEELSSSMYP
;
A
#
# COMPACT_ATOMS: atom_id res chain seq x y z
N SER A 1 -6.63 -36.71 -29.49
CA SER A 1 -7.30 -35.40 -29.45
C SER A 1 -6.23 -34.32 -29.48
N ARG A 2 -5.96 -33.73 -30.64
CA ARG A 2 -4.89 -32.75 -30.83
C ARG A 2 -5.42 -31.38 -30.40
N GLY A 3 -4.90 -30.84 -29.29
CA GLY A 3 -5.27 -29.51 -28.78
C GLY A 3 -4.99 -28.44 -29.83
N ALA A 4 -5.96 -27.56 -30.06
CA ALA A 4 -5.79 -26.42 -30.95
C ALA A 4 -4.74 -25.46 -30.36
N PRO A 5 -3.85 -24.86 -31.18
CA PRO A 5 -2.93 -23.85 -30.70
C PRO A 5 -3.70 -22.57 -30.35
N LEU A 6 -3.42 -21.98 -29.19
CA LEU A 6 -3.86 -20.63 -28.83
C LEU A 6 -3.25 -19.64 -29.84
N GLN A 7 -4.05 -19.21 -30.82
CA GLN A 7 -3.66 -18.16 -31.75
C GLN A 7 -3.79 -16.81 -31.04
N HIS A 8 -2.67 -16.16 -30.76
CA HIS A 8 -2.67 -14.71 -30.51
C HIS A 8 -2.89 -14.03 -31.86
N SER A 9 -4.13 -13.62 -32.15
CA SER A 9 -4.40 -12.73 -33.26
C SER A 9 -3.72 -11.40 -32.97
N PHE A 10 -2.58 -11.17 -33.62
CA PHE A 10 -1.96 -9.85 -33.65
C PHE A 10 -2.95 -8.90 -34.36
N LEU A 11 -3.22 -7.73 -33.78
CA LEU A 11 -4.19 -6.75 -34.30
C LEU A 11 -3.79 -6.31 -35.72
N THR A 12 -4.32 -6.98 -36.73
CA THR A 12 -4.00 -6.73 -38.15
C THR A 12 -5.15 -6.11 -38.93
N ASP A 13 -6.34 -5.96 -38.34
CA ASP A 13 -7.42 -5.19 -38.94
C ASP A 13 -7.27 -3.70 -38.59
N VAL A 14 -7.41 -2.83 -39.59
CA VAL A 14 -7.39 -1.37 -39.42
C VAL A 14 -8.48 -0.93 -38.45
N SER A 15 -9.61 -1.64 -38.43
CA SER A 15 -10.73 -1.38 -37.52
C SER A 15 -10.32 -1.57 -36.05
N ASP A 16 -9.55 -2.63 -35.75
CA ASP A 16 -9.05 -2.91 -34.40
C ASP A 16 -8.03 -1.85 -33.94
N VAL A 17 -7.20 -1.36 -34.86
CA VAL A 17 -6.22 -0.30 -34.59
C VAL A 17 -6.92 1.03 -34.28
N CYS A 18 -7.95 1.41 -35.04
CA CYS A 18 -8.73 2.62 -34.79
C CYS A 18 -9.51 2.55 -33.48
N GLU A 19 -10.05 1.38 -33.12
CA GLU A 19 -10.71 1.18 -31.83
C GLU A 19 -9.73 1.36 -30.66
N MET A 20 -8.54 0.75 -30.75
CA MET A 20 -7.49 0.92 -29.75
C MET A 20 -7.03 2.37 -29.63
N GLU A 21 -6.84 3.08 -30.75
CA GLU A 21 -6.52 4.51 -30.77
C GLU A 21 -7.60 5.33 -30.04
N GLY A 22 -8.88 5.06 -30.33
CA GLY A 22 -10.00 5.69 -29.65
C GLY A 22 -10.00 5.42 -28.14
N GLY A 23 -9.71 4.18 -27.74
CA GLY A 23 -9.56 3.79 -26.34
C GLY A 23 -8.43 4.54 -25.62
N LEU A 24 -7.26 4.65 -26.26
CA LEU A 24 -6.10 5.37 -25.71
C LEU A 24 -6.33 6.88 -25.61
N LEU A 25 -6.99 7.49 -26.59
CA LEU A 25 -7.35 8.91 -26.55
C LEU A 25 -8.37 9.20 -25.44
N SER A 26 -9.36 8.33 -25.27
CA SER A 26 -10.32 8.41 -24.17
C SER A 26 -9.63 8.28 -22.81
N LEU A 27 -8.69 7.33 -22.69
CA LEU A 27 -7.87 7.16 -21.49
C LEU A 27 -7.07 8.43 -21.17
N LEU A 28 -6.39 9.03 -22.16
CA LEU A 28 -5.66 10.29 -21.99
C LEU A 28 -6.58 11.45 -21.58
N SER A 29 -7.77 11.55 -22.17
CA SER A 29 -8.79 12.54 -21.78
C SER A 29 -9.21 12.37 -20.33
N ASP A 30 -9.44 11.13 -19.89
CA ASP A 30 -9.78 10.81 -18.51
C ASP A 30 -8.62 11.12 -17.53
N PHE A 31 -7.35 10.97 -17.96
CA PHE A 31 -6.18 11.42 -17.20
C PHE A 31 -6.10 12.95 -17.08
N HIS A 32 -6.20 13.68 -18.19
CA HIS A 32 -6.10 15.15 -18.18
C HIS A 32 -7.26 15.83 -17.44
N SER A 33 -8.46 15.23 -17.48
CA SER A 33 -9.62 15.71 -16.74
C SER A 33 -9.56 15.38 -15.24
N GLY A 34 -8.60 14.58 -14.81
CA GLY A 34 -8.48 14.11 -13.42
C GLY A 34 -9.61 13.14 -13.03
N LYS A 35 -10.33 12.56 -13.99
CA LYS A 35 -11.33 11.51 -13.77
C LYS A 35 -10.64 10.19 -13.40
N LEU A 36 -9.51 9.89 -14.04
CA LEU A 36 -8.61 8.82 -13.61
C LEU A 36 -7.65 9.37 -12.56
N GLN A 37 -7.85 8.90 -11.33
CA GLN A 37 -6.93 9.17 -10.23
C GLN A 37 -6.45 7.81 -9.71
N ALA A 38 -5.12 7.64 -9.63
CA ALA A 38 -4.54 6.44 -9.04
C ALA A 38 -4.78 6.38 -7.51
N PHE A 39 -4.93 7.57 -6.90
CA PHE A 39 -5.18 7.75 -5.48
C PHE A 39 -6.48 8.56 -5.31
N GLY A 40 -7.27 8.25 -4.29
CA GLY A 40 -8.58 8.87 -4.10
C GLY A 40 -8.50 10.37 -3.85
N LYS A 41 -9.61 11.10 -4.04
CA LYS A 41 -9.68 12.55 -3.82
C LYS A 41 -9.24 12.99 -2.41
N GLU A 42 -9.41 12.11 -1.42
CA GLU A 42 -9.12 12.40 -0.01
C GLU A 42 -7.85 11.71 0.50
N CYS A 43 -7.09 11.05 -0.38
CA CYS A 43 -5.86 10.38 0.00
C CYS A 43 -4.81 10.59 -1.09
N SER A 44 -3.91 11.55 -0.86
CA SER A 44 -2.80 11.87 -1.76
C SER A 44 -1.71 10.79 -1.69
N PHE A 45 -0.88 10.72 -2.72
CA PHE A 45 0.31 9.86 -2.71
C PHE A 45 1.23 10.18 -1.52
N GLU A 46 1.41 11.47 -1.20
CA GLU A 46 2.21 11.91 -0.06
C GLU A 46 1.63 11.43 1.28
N GLN A 47 0.30 11.43 1.42
CA GLN A 47 -0.36 10.88 2.61
C GLN A 47 -0.12 9.37 2.74
N LEU A 48 -0.24 8.62 1.63
CA LEU A 48 0.04 7.18 1.62
C LEU A 48 1.51 6.87 1.93
N GLU A 49 2.43 7.67 1.41
CA GLU A 49 3.86 7.55 1.72
C GLU A 49 4.12 7.83 3.21
N HIS A 50 3.49 8.86 3.78
CA HIS A 50 3.60 9.15 5.20
C HIS A 50 3.09 8.00 6.08
N VAL A 51 1.90 7.45 5.77
CA VAL A 51 1.34 6.28 6.47
C VAL A 51 2.30 5.09 6.39
N ARG A 52 2.87 4.83 5.19
CA ARG A 52 3.88 3.78 5.00
C ARG A 52 5.10 3.99 5.91
N GLU A 53 5.62 5.20 5.99
CA GLU A 53 6.77 5.51 6.85
C GLU A 53 6.47 5.33 8.34
N MET A 54 5.29 5.75 8.79
CA MET A 54 4.87 5.55 10.17
C MET A 54 4.72 4.06 10.51
N GLN A 55 4.11 3.27 9.63
CA GLN A 55 4.01 1.82 9.76
C GLN A 55 5.40 1.17 9.84
N GLU A 56 6.34 1.59 9.01
CA GLU A 56 7.69 1.04 8.98
C GLU A 56 8.48 1.39 10.27
N LYS A 57 8.34 2.63 10.76
CA LYS A 57 8.90 3.05 12.05
C LYS A 57 8.33 2.22 13.21
N LEU A 58 7.01 2.00 13.21
CA LEU A 58 6.34 1.19 14.22
C LEU A 58 6.80 -0.27 14.19
N ALA A 59 6.92 -0.87 13.00
CA ALA A 59 7.41 -2.23 12.84
C ALA A 59 8.85 -2.37 13.36
N ARG A 60 9.74 -1.43 13.02
CA ARG A 60 11.12 -1.39 13.55
C ARG A 60 11.14 -1.30 15.07
N LEU A 61 10.29 -0.45 15.65
CA LEU A 61 10.18 -0.31 17.10
C LEU A 61 9.72 -1.63 17.74
N HIS A 62 8.65 -2.27 17.21
CA HIS A 62 8.15 -3.55 17.71
C HIS A 62 9.26 -4.61 17.75
N PHE A 63 9.99 -4.81 16.63
CA PHE A 63 11.08 -5.77 16.60
C PHE A 63 12.24 -5.40 17.53
N GLY A 64 12.57 -4.12 17.67
CA GLY A 64 13.60 -3.68 18.60
C GLY A 64 13.22 -3.93 20.06
N LEU A 65 11.96 -3.68 20.43
CA LEU A 65 11.44 -3.91 21.77
C LEU A 65 11.36 -5.41 22.11
N ASP A 66 10.98 -6.24 21.14
CA ASP A 66 10.91 -7.70 21.29
C ASP A 66 12.29 -8.30 21.61
N VAL A 67 13.33 -7.88 20.87
CA VAL A 67 14.72 -8.27 21.15
C VAL A 67 15.16 -7.86 22.56
N CYS A 68 14.86 -6.63 22.97
CA CYS A 68 15.20 -6.15 24.32
C CYS A 68 14.50 -6.96 25.42
N VAL A 69 13.26 -7.41 25.21
CA VAL A 69 12.52 -8.21 26.21
C VAL A 69 13.11 -9.60 26.35
N GLU A 70 13.52 -10.23 25.24
CA GLU A 70 14.13 -11.57 25.27
C GLU A 70 15.44 -11.61 26.08
N GLU A 71 16.20 -10.51 26.10
CA GLU A 71 17.46 -10.38 26.85
C GLU A 71 17.29 -10.12 28.36
N LEU A 72 16.07 -9.79 28.82
CA LEU A 72 15.81 -9.48 30.22
C LEU A 72 15.59 -10.73 31.08
N PRO A 73 15.86 -10.65 32.41
CA PRO A 73 15.48 -11.71 33.35
C PRO A 73 13.96 -11.93 33.34
N GLU A 74 13.53 -13.19 33.49
CA GLU A 74 12.11 -13.58 33.46
C GLU A 74 11.23 -12.76 34.42
N GLU A 75 11.73 -12.41 35.61
CA GLU A 75 10.95 -11.58 36.55
C GLU A 75 10.65 -10.17 36.05
N GLN A 76 11.44 -9.66 35.10
CA GLN A 76 11.33 -8.31 34.54
C GLN A 76 10.64 -8.29 33.17
N LYS A 77 10.62 -9.41 32.45
CA LYS A 77 10.04 -9.52 31.10
C LYS A 77 8.60 -9.04 31.02
N LYS A 78 7.76 -9.44 31.97
CA LYS A 78 6.35 -9.02 31.99
C LYS A 78 6.21 -7.51 32.13
N ALA A 79 6.90 -6.90 33.09
CA ALA A 79 6.83 -5.46 33.31
C ALA A 79 7.40 -4.66 32.13
N ALA A 80 8.41 -5.19 31.45
CA ALA A 80 8.93 -4.60 30.22
C ALA A 80 7.94 -4.74 29.05
N ALA A 81 7.33 -5.92 28.88
CA ALA A 81 6.33 -6.18 27.85
C ALA A 81 5.09 -5.28 27.99
N ASP A 82 4.60 -5.08 29.22
CA ASP A 82 3.46 -4.19 29.50
C ASP A 82 3.78 -2.75 29.06
N ARG A 83 4.97 -2.23 29.41
CA ARG A 83 5.42 -0.88 29.00
C ARG A 83 5.60 -0.76 27.48
N ASN A 84 6.15 -1.80 26.87
CA ASN A 84 6.36 -1.84 25.42
C ASN A 84 5.02 -1.82 24.68
N LEU A 85 4.02 -2.55 25.19
CA LEU A 85 2.68 -2.57 24.65
C LEU A 85 2.00 -1.20 24.75
N ASP A 86 2.11 -0.52 25.90
CA ASP A 86 1.61 0.85 26.06
C ASP A 86 2.24 1.81 25.03
N GLN A 87 3.54 1.70 24.83
CA GLN A 87 4.24 2.52 23.82
C GLN A 87 3.72 2.22 22.41
N LEU A 88 3.64 0.94 22.02
CA LEU A 88 3.16 0.53 20.70
C LEU A 88 1.71 0.98 20.44
N LEU A 89 0.85 0.91 21.46
CA LEU A 89 -0.54 1.40 21.38
C LEU A 89 -0.59 2.92 21.13
N GLY A 90 0.24 3.70 21.81
CA GLY A 90 0.31 5.15 21.58
C GLY A 90 0.73 5.51 20.14
N HIS A 91 1.73 4.81 19.60
CA HIS A 91 2.14 5.01 18.21
C HIS A 91 1.07 4.52 17.19
N LEU A 92 0.31 3.48 17.52
CA LEU A 92 -0.82 3.03 16.71
C LEU A 92 -1.97 4.03 16.70
N GLU A 93 -2.24 4.68 17.83
CA GLU A 93 -3.26 5.72 17.94
C GLU A 93 -2.88 6.96 17.11
N GLU A 94 -1.61 7.37 17.16
CA GLU A 94 -1.07 8.46 16.33
C GLU A 94 -1.19 8.12 14.83
N LEU A 95 -0.81 6.90 14.43
CA LEU A 95 -0.97 6.41 13.06
C LEU A 95 -2.43 6.43 12.62
N SER A 96 -3.33 5.91 13.45
CA SER A 96 -4.78 5.89 13.19
C SER A 96 -5.32 7.30 12.99
N SER A 97 -4.91 8.25 13.83
CA SER A 97 -5.32 9.65 13.73
C SER A 97 -4.79 10.34 12.48
N SER A 98 -3.60 9.96 12.00
CA SER A 98 -3.02 10.51 10.77
C SER A 98 -3.74 10.07 9.49
N MET A 99 -4.43 8.92 9.53
CA MET A 99 -5.12 8.34 8.37
C MET A 99 -6.51 8.94 8.13
N TYR A 100 -7.09 9.57 9.14
CA TYR A 100 -8.44 10.14 9.11
C TYR A 100 -8.43 11.55 9.73
N PRO A 101 -7.96 12.58 8.99
CA PRO A 101 -7.98 13.97 9.45
C PRO A 101 -9.40 14.55 9.58
#